data_AF-X1AXT0-F1
#
_entry.id   AF-X1AXT0-F1
#
_cell.length_a   1.000
_cell.length_b   1.000
_cell.length_c   1.000
_cell.angle_alpha   90.00
_cell.angle_beta   90.00
_cell.angle_gamma   90.00
#
_symmetry.space_group_name_H-M   'P 1'
#
loop_
_entity.id
_entity.type
_entity.pdbx_description
1 polymer ?
#
loop_
_entity_poly.entity_id
_entity_poly.type
_entity_poly.pdbx_seq_one_letter_code
_entity_poly.pdbx_strand_id
1 'polypeptide(L)'
;MQFFKGIGTLIVTAIPLFLRMINIPAGRMAEYAQNREVPNLIPDIFTLVEGYHRNILSRSDYILDAKNLGYNEYRAREIYESTQQLLTAFDYITAFRRGIINENELDEKLQEIKLSKSETNIIKQTSLYFPNPSDLIRFAVREVYSPEVVSKFGQKDDLPAEFIREAKKAGIPKDQAENFWAAHWELPGIQQGFEMLHRRVIDDGELDMLLRALDVMPFWRDKVKKY
;
A
#
# COMPACT_ATOMS: atom_id res chain seq x y z
N MET A 1 -0.49 6.67 -95.09
CA MET A 1 -0.90 5.31 -95.51
C MET A 1 -0.35 4.34 -94.47
N GLN A 2 -1.25 3.56 -93.83
CA GLN A 2 -1.05 2.43 -92.88
C GLN A 2 -0.32 2.73 -91.55
N PHE A 3 -1.01 2.87 -90.40
CA PHE A 3 -1.59 1.85 -89.49
C PHE A 3 -0.60 0.81 -88.95
N PHE A 4 -0.31 0.83 -87.63
CA PHE A 4 -0.77 -0.22 -86.70
C PHE A 4 -0.65 0.22 -85.22
N LYS A 5 -1.74 -0.04 -84.47
CA LYS A 5 -1.96 0.13 -83.03
C LYS A 5 -1.18 -0.90 -82.21
N GLY A 6 -0.88 -0.60 -80.93
CA GLY A 6 -0.77 -1.68 -79.93
C GLY A 6 0.02 -1.42 -78.65
N ILE A 7 -0.68 -0.92 -77.62
CA ILE A 7 -0.55 -1.30 -76.18
C ILE A 7 0.81 -1.06 -75.51
N GLY A 8 0.89 0.06 -74.78
CA GLY A 8 1.87 0.24 -73.71
C GLY A 8 1.58 -0.68 -72.54
N THR A 9 2.50 -1.60 -72.25
CA THR A 9 2.47 -2.41 -71.03
C THR A 9 2.98 -1.55 -69.88
N LEU A 10 2.05 -0.95 -69.14
CA LEU A 10 2.28 -0.49 -67.78
C LEU A 10 2.69 -1.72 -66.96
N ILE A 11 3.99 -1.92 -66.74
CA ILE A 11 4.49 -2.82 -65.70
C ILE A 11 4.19 -2.11 -64.38
N VAL A 12 2.95 -2.25 -63.92
CA VAL A 12 2.61 -2.06 -62.51
C VAL A 12 3.41 -3.15 -61.80
N THR A 13 4.42 -2.73 -61.05
CA THR A 13 5.22 -3.57 -60.16
C THR A 13 4.34 -4.12 -59.05
N ALA A 14 3.51 -5.11 -59.40
CA ALA A 14 2.79 -5.95 -58.48
C ALA A 14 3.66 -7.18 -58.19
N ILE A 15 4.70 -7.00 -57.38
CA ILE A 15 5.56 -8.09 -56.89
C ILE A 15 5.95 -7.79 -55.43
N PRO A 16 5.61 -8.64 -54.44
CA PRO A 16 4.56 -9.68 -54.44
C PRO A 16 3.79 -9.76 -53.10
N LEU A 17 2.46 -9.74 -53.18
CA LEU A 17 1.56 -10.17 -52.09
C LEU A 17 1.63 -11.69 -51.80
N PHE A 18 2.48 -12.43 -52.53
CA PHE A 18 2.52 -13.89 -52.56
C PHE A 18 3.56 -14.55 -51.62
N LEU A 19 4.49 -13.79 -51.03
CA LEU A 19 5.51 -14.35 -50.14
C LEU A 19 5.05 -14.56 -48.69
N ARG A 20 3.84 -14.11 -48.32
CA ARG A 20 3.31 -14.29 -46.95
C ARG A 20 2.81 -15.70 -46.62
N MET A 21 2.83 -16.64 -47.56
CA MET A 21 2.26 -17.98 -47.37
C MET A 21 3.27 -19.12 -47.34
N ILE A 22 4.58 -18.84 -47.18
CA ILE A 22 5.59 -19.90 -47.08
C ILE A 22 6.40 -19.73 -45.79
N ASN A 23 6.00 -20.49 -44.77
CA ASN A 23 6.64 -20.56 -43.46
C ASN A 23 7.94 -21.39 -43.50
N ILE A 24 8.88 -21.02 -44.40
CA ILE A 24 10.18 -21.70 -44.58
C ILE A 24 11.30 -20.73 -44.17
N PRO A 25 12.40 -21.20 -43.51
CA PRO A 25 13.51 -20.37 -43.06
C PRO A 25 14.09 -19.39 -44.10
N ALA A 26 14.04 -19.72 -45.39
CA ALA A 26 14.50 -18.83 -46.48
C ALA A 26 13.69 -17.53 -46.59
N GLY A 27 12.39 -17.54 -46.28
CA GLY A 27 11.56 -16.33 -46.26
C GLY A 27 11.97 -15.37 -45.14
N ARG A 28 12.28 -15.89 -43.95
CA ARG A 28 12.80 -15.10 -42.82
C ARG A 28 14.18 -14.51 -43.11
N MET A 29 15.06 -15.25 -43.80
CA MET A 29 16.38 -14.74 -44.20
C MET A 29 16.27 -13.55 -45.16
N ALA A 30 15.31 -13.60 -46.10
CA ALA A 30 15.03 -12.48 -46.99
C ALA A 30 14.46 -11.26 -46.24
N GLU A 31 13.52 -11.49 -45.30
CA GLU A 31 12.98 -10.44 -44.43
C GLU A 31 14.07 -9.77 -43.58
N TYR A 32 14.97 -10.55 -42.99
CA TYR A 32 16.10 -10.01 -42.21
C TYR A 32 17.07 -9.19 -43.06
N ALA A 33 17.35 -9.62 -44.30
CA ALA A 33 18.18 -8.86 -45.23
C ALA A 33 17.52 -7.50 -45.56
N GLN A 34 16.21 -7.48 -45.81
CA GLN A 34 15.48 -6.24 -46.06
C GLN A 34 15.46 -5.30 -44.85
N ASN A 35 15.20 -5.84 -43.64
CA ASN A 35 15.19 -5.05 -42.40
C ASN A 35 16.57 -4.47 -42.07
N ARG A 36 17.66 -5.12 -42.51
CA ARG A 36 19.02 -4.60 -42.31
C ARG A 36 19.30 -3.36 -43.15
N GLU A 37 18.83 -3.35 -44.40
CA GLU A 37 19.00 -2.22 -45.31
C GLU A 37 17.99 -1.10 -45.03
N VAL A 38 16.78 -1.45 -44.60
CA VAL A 38 15.70 -0.50 -44.29
C VAL A 38 15.08 -0.87 -42.93
N PRO A 39 15.68 -0.42 -41.80
CA PRO A 39 15.15 -0.68 -40.47
C PRO A 39 13.95 0.24 -40.18
N ASN A 40 12.80 -0.08 -40.76
CA ASN A 40 11.55 0.69 -40.62
C ASN A 40 10.61 0.15 -39.54
N LEU A 41 11.06 -0.83 -38.74
CA LEU A 41 10.28 -1.36 -37.64
C LEU A 41 10.15 -0.30 -36.54
N ILE A 42 8.93 0.12 -36.28
CA ILE A 42 8.61 0.98 -35.15
C ILE A 42 8.37 0.08 -33.94
N PRO A 43 8.99 0.35 -32.78
CA PRO A 43 8.69 -0.38 -31.55
C PRO A 43 7.19 -0.35 -31.23
N ASP A 44 6.70 -1.36 -30.52
CA ASP A 44 5.30 -1.37 -30.10
C ASP A 44 4.99 -0.19 -29.15
N ILE A 45 3.70 0.13 -29.02
CA ILE A 45 3.26 1.31 -28.25
C ILE A 45 3.73 1.29 -26.78
N PHE A 46 3.84 0.11 -26.15
CA PHE A 46 4.30 0.01 -24.76
C PHE A 46 5.82 0.21 -24.65
N THR A 47 6.60 -0.29 -25.61
CA THR A 47 8.04 0.01 -25.69
C THR A 47 8.29 1.52 -25.90
N LEU A 48 7.49 2.18 -26.73
CA LEU A 48 7.56 3.64 -26.92
C LEU A 48 7.20 4.40 -25.62
N VAL A 49 6.17 3.94 -24.91
CA VAL A 49 5.78 4.49 -23.61
C VAL A 49 6.90 4.35 -22.57
N GLU A 50 7.56 3.19 -22.48
CA GLU A 50 8.71 2.99 -21.60
C GLU A 50 9.88 3.93 -21.94
N GLY A 51 10.18 4.11 -23.23
CA GLY A 51 11.20 5.04 -23.69
C GLY A 51 10.89 6.48 -23.30
N TYR A 52 9.63 6.89 -23.40
CA TYR A 52 9.17 8.21 -22.98
C TYR A 52 9.23 8.39 -21.46
N HIS A 53 8.75 7.42 -20.67
CA HIS A 53 8.85 7.42 -19.21
C HIS A 53 10.28 7.58 -18.70
N ARG A 54 11.24 6.94 -19.37
CA ARG A 54 12.66 6.99 -19.00
C ARG A 54 13.39 8.24 -19.51
N ASN A 55 12.66 9.18 -20.12
CA ASN A 55 13.22 10.38 -20.77
C ASN A 55 14.26 10.05 -21.86
N ILE A 56 14.20 8.85 -22.46
CA ILE A 56 15.04 8.44 -23.58
C ILE A 56 14.42 8.94 -24.89
N LEU A 57 13.09 8.92 -24.96
CA LEU A 57 12.30 9.40 -26.09
C LEU A 57 11.68 10.76 -25.74
N SER A 58 11.75 11.73 -26.65
CA SER A 58 11.06 13.00 -26.45
C SER A 58 9.55 12.84 -26.63
N ARG A 59 8.75 13.79 -26.10
CA ARG A 59 7.29 13.78 -26.31
C ARG A 59 6.93 13.86 -27.81
N SER A 60 7.66 14.66 -28.59
CA SER A 60 7.40 14.79 -30.03
C SER A 60 7.66 13.48 -30.78
N ASP A 61 8.74 12.78 -30.45
CA ASP A 61 9.10 11.52 -31.09
C ASP A 61 8.13 10.41 -30.69
N TYR A 62 7.75 10.34 -29.41
CA TYR A 62 6.71 9.45 -28.92
C TYR A 62 5.39 9.62 -29.68
N ILE A 63 4.92 10.86 -29.83
CA ILE A 63 3.66 11.14 -30.53
C ILE A 63 3.78 10.87 -32.04
N LEU A 64 4.95 11.10 -32.65
CA LEU A 64 5.18 10.79 -34.06
C LEU A 64 5.12 9.28 -34.31
N ASP A 65 5.85 8.49 -33.53
CA ASP A 65 5.88 7.03 -33.67
C ASP A 65 4.53 6.41 -33.32
N ALA A 66 3.83 6.92 -32.30
CA ALA A 66 2.46 6.50 -32.00
C ALA A 66 1.50 6.78 -33.17
N LYS A 67 1.63 7.93 -33.86
CA LYS A 67 0.85 8.24 -35.08
C LYS A 67 1.18 7.29 -36.22
N ASN A 68 2.46 6.94 -36.40
CA ASN A 68 2.88 5.98 -37.42
C ASN A 68 2.32 4.57 -37.13
N LEU A 69 2.10 4.21 -35.86
CA LEU A 69 1.39 3.00 -35.44
C LEU A 69 -0.16 3.11 -35.55
N GLY A 70 -0.68 4.28 -35.90
CA GLY A 70 -2.12 4.52 -36.07
C GLY A 70 -2.85 5.13 -34.86
N TYR A 71 -2.14 5.50 -33.80
CA TYR A 71 -2.72 6.19 -32.63
C TYR A 71 -2.66 7.71 -32.80
N ASN A 72 -3.80 8.38 -32.66
CA ASN A 72 -3.78 9.83 -32.54
C ASN A 72 -3.17 10.27 -31.18
N GLU A 73 -2.83 11.55 -31.06
CA GLU A 73 -2.19 12.09 -29.84
C GLU A 73 -3.05 11.91 -28.57
N TYR A 74 -4.37 11.96 -28.71
CA TYR A 74 -5.29 11.72 -27.60
C TYR A 74 -5.18 10.27 -27.10
N ARG A 75 -5.23 9.29 -27.99
CA ARG A 75 -5.08 7.86 -27.65
C ARG A 75 -3.69 7.52 -27.11
N ALA A 76 -2.64 8.09 -27.71
CA ALA A 76 -1.28 7.90 -27.22
C ALA A 76 -1.16 8.37 -25.76
N ARG A 77 -1.70 9.55 -25.44
CA ARG A 77 -1.73 10.06 -24.06
C ARG A 77 -2.54 9.16 -23.11
N GLU A 78 -3.73 8.68 -23.49
CA GLU A 78 -4.49 7.75 -22.65
C GLU A 78 -3.71 6.47 -22.35
N ILE A 79 -3.00 5.92 -23.36
CA ILE A 79 -2.16 4.73 -23.17
C ILE A 79 -1.03 5.06 -22.20
N TYR A 80 -0.31 6.17 -22.39
CA TYR A 80 0.73 6.60 -21.47
C TYR A 80 0.21 6.79 -20.03
N GLU A 81 -0.91 7.49 -19.85
CA GLU A 81 -1.53 7.69 -18.54
C GLU A 81 -1.95 6.37 -17.90
N SER A 82 -2.44 5.41 -18.69
CA SER A 82 -2.81 4.07 -18.19
C SER A 82 -1.63 3.22 -17.70
N THR A 83 -0.40 3.58 -18.09
CA THR A 83 0.83 2.90 -17.63
C THR A 83 1.43 3.52 -16.37
N GLN A 84 0.89 4.65 -15.89
CA GLN A 84 1.38 5.27 -14.67
C GLN A 84 1.20 4.32 -13.49
N GLN A 85 2.25 4.17 -12.68
CA GLN A 85 2.15 3.41 -11.45
C GLN A 85 1.32 4.19 -10.43
N LEU A 86 0.24 3.58 -9.95
CA LEU A 86 -0.55 4.09 -8.84
C LEU A 86 0.08 3.67 -7.51
N LEU A 87 -0.19 4.43 -6.44
CA LEU A 87 0.22 4.04 -5.09
C LEU A 87 -0.50 2.76 -4.63
N THR A 88 0.04 2.12 -3.60
CA THR A 88 -0.62 0.97 -3.00
C THR A 88 -1.85 1.39 -2.20
N ALA A 89 -2.76 0.45 -1.93
CA ALA A 89 -3.92 0.71 -1.08
C ALA A 89 -3.53 1.25 0.30
N PHE A 90 -2.46 0.72 0.90
CA PHE A 90 -1.97 1.15 2.21
C PHE A 90 -1.40 2.57 2.19
N ASP A 91 -0.76 2.99 1.09
CA ASP A 91 -0.27 4.35 0.93
C ASP A 91 -1.43 5.34 0.85
N TYR A 92 -2.48 5.03 0.07
CA TYR A 92 -3.69 5.85 0.02
C TYR A 92 -4.42 5.92 1.37
N ILE A 93 -4.54 4.79 2.08
CA ILE A 93 -5.12 4.76 3.43
C ILE A 93 -4.29 5.61 4.40
N THR A 94 -2.95 5.55 4.29
CA THR A 94 -2.05 6.37 5.11
C THR A 94 -2.21 7.86 4.80
N ALA A 95 -2.30 8.22 3.53
CA ALA A 95 -2.57 9.60 3.10
C ALA A 95 -3.90 10.11 3.67
N PHE A 96 -4.95 9.29 3.62
CA PHE A 96 -6.26 9.59 4.22
C PHE A 96 -6.17 9.79 5.74
N ARG A 97 -5.54 8.86 6.46
CA ARG A 97 -5.37 8.94 7.93
C ARG A 97 -4.62 10.20 8.37
N ARG A 98 -3.68 10.66 7.54
CA ARG A 98 -2.88 11.88 7.76
C ARG A 98 -3.57 13.16 7.28
N GLY A 99 -4.76 13.06 6.68
CA GLY A 99 -5.53 14.21 6.20
C GLY A 99 -4.99 14.82 4.90
N ILE A 100 -4.18 14.08 4.13
CA ILE A 100 -3.67 14.52 2.82
C ILE A 100 -4.77 14.41 1.77
N ILE A 101 -5.63 13.40 1.89
CA ILE A 101 -6.83 13.19 1.06
C ILE A 101 -8.05 12.96 1.95
N ASN A 102 -9.24 13.24 1.45
CA ASN A 102 -10.51 12.99 2.12
C ASN A 102 -11.10 11.60 1.77
N GLU A 103 -12.24 11.24 2.38
CA GLU A 103 -12.87 9.92 2.21
C GLU A 103 -13.31 9.64 0.76
N ASN A 104 -13.86 10.65 0.06
CA ASN A 104 -14.30 10.49 -1.32
C ASN A 104 -13.09 10.28 -2.25
N GLU A 105 -12.03 11.06 -2.05
CA GLU A 105 -10.76 10.90 -2.78
C GLU A 105 -10.13 9.53 -2.52
N LEU A 106 -10.18 9.03 -1.27
CA LEU A 106 -9.72 7.69 -0.94
C LEU A 106 -10.51 6.63 -1.72
N ASP A 107 -11.84 6.72 -1.75
CA ASP A 107 -12.69 5.76 -2.46
C ASP A 107 -12.42 5.74 -3.97
N GLU A 108 -12.25 6.92 -4.57
CA GLU A 108 -11.86 7.07 -5.97
C GLU A 108 -10.50 6.42 -6.24
N LYS A 109 -9.49 6.70 -5.40
CA LYS A 109 -8.14 6.14 -5.56
C LYS A 109 -8.07 4.63 -5.36
N LEU A 110 -8.85 4.09 -4.42
CA LEU A 110 -8.97 2.64 -4.25
C LEU A 110 -9.70 1.98 -5.42
N GLN A 111 -10.65 2.67 -6.05
CA GLN A 111 -11.29 2.21 -7.28
C GLN A 111 -10.33 2.23 -8.48
N GLU A 112 -9.46 3.25 -8.60
CA GLU A 112 -8.44 3.33 -9.67
C GLU A 112 -7.48 2.13 -9.64
N ILE A 113 -7.15 1.60 -8.45
CA ILE A 113 -6.38 0.35 -8.28
C ILE A 113 -7.24 -0.92 -8.34
N LYS A 114 -8.47 -0.81 -8.85
CA LYS A 114 -9.39 -1.91 -9.14
C LYS A 114 -9.96 -2.64 -7.91
N LEU A 115 -9.99 -2.00 -6.74
CA LEU A 115 -10.72 -2.54 -5.59
C LEU A 115 -12.21 -2.32 -5.75
N SER A 116 -13.00 -3.37 -5.47
CA SER A 116 -14.45 -3.25 -5.39
C SER A 116 -14.86 -2.48 -4.13
N LYS A 117 -16.08 -1.94 -4.07
CA LYS A 117 -16.61 -1.30 -2.86
C LYS A 117 -16.55 -2.21 -1.62
N SER A 118 -16.76 -3.51 -1.79
CA SER A 118 -16.65 -4.49 -0.70
C SER A 118 -15.21 -4.62 -0.21
N GLU A 119 -14.26 -4.74 -1.14
CA GLU A 119 -12.83 -4.82 -0.81
C GLU A 119 -12.32 -3.52 -0.17
N THR A 120 -12.78 -2.36 -0.63
CA THR A 120 -12.49 -1.05 -0.03
C THR A 120 -12.89 -1.01 1.45
N ASN A 121 -14.06 -1.52 1.80
CA ASN A 121 -14.49 -1.59 3.19
C ASN A 121 -13.63 -2.55 4.02
N ILE A 122 -13.31 -3.72 3.46
CA ILE A 122 -12.44 -4.71 4.12
C ILE A 122 -11.07 -4.11 4.40
N ILE A 123 -10.42 -3.52 3.40
CA ILE A 123 -9.07 -2.99 3.55
C ILE A 123 -8.99 -1.79 4.50
N LYS A 124 -10.03 -0.95 4.55
CA LYS A 124 -10.13 0.13 5.55
C LYS A 124 -10.15 -0.41 6.97
N GLN A 125 -10.83 -1.54 7.21
CA GLN A 125 -10.90 -2.18 8.53
C GLN A 125 -9.62 -2.95 8.85
N THR A 126 -9.13 -3.78 7.94
CA THR A 126 -7.95 -4.63 8.18
C THR A 126 -6.65 -3.84 8.25
N SER A 127 -6.62 -2.63 7.70
CA SER A 127 -5.47 -1.73 7.82
C SER A 127 -5.39 -1.04 9.19
N LEU A 128 -6.43 -1.10 10.04
CA LEU A 128 -6.35 -0.55 11.39
C LEU A 128 -5.40 -1.41 12.22
N TYR A 129 -4.57 -0.76 13.02
CA TYR A 129 -3.65 -1.45 13.91
C TYR A 129 -4.45 -2.28 14.92
N PHE A 130 -4.01 -3.52 15.10
CA PHE A 130 -4.47 -4.40 16.17
C PHE A 130 -3.27 -4.82 17.02
N PRO A 131 -3.38 -4.78 18.37
CA PRO A 131 -2.27 -5.13 19.25
C PRO A 131 -1.75 -6.55 18.97
N ASN A 132 -0.42 -6.70 18.99
CA ASN A 132 0.20 -8.02 18.88
C ASN A 132 0.00 -8.82 20.20
N PRO A 133 0.30 -10.14 20.22
CA PRO A 133 0.13 -10.95 21.43
C PRO A 133 0.85 -10.40 22.67
N SER A 134 2.03 -9.80 22.53
CA SER A 134 2.77 -9.21 23.66
C SER A 134 2.07 -7.98 24.24
N ASP A 135 1.52 -7.11 23.39
CA ASP A 135 0.72 -5.96 23.82
C ASP A 135 -0.58 -6.42 24.50
N LEU A 136 -1.26 -7.45 23.96
CA LEU A 136 -2.45 -8.03 24.57
C LEU A 136 -2.16 -8.61 25.97
N ILE A 137 -1.03 -9.30 26.13
CA ILE A 137 -0.58 -9.81 27.44
C ILE A 137 -0.31 -8.63 28.38
N ARG A 138 0.39 -7.58 27.91
CA ARG A 138 0.66 -6.38 28.72
C ARG A 138 -0.63 -5.71 29.18
N PHE A 139 -1.63 -5.58 28.30
CA PHE A 139 -2.93 -5.00 28.64
C PHE A 139 -3.67 -5.84 29.67
N ALA A 140 -3.63 -7.17 29.53
CA ALA A 140 -4.24 -8.09 30.50
C ALA A 140 -3.57 -8.01 31.87
N VAL A 141 -2.24 -8.02 31.93
CA VAL A 141 -1.46 -7.94 33.19
C VAL A 141 -1.63 -6.58 33.87
N ARG A 142 -1.69 -5.49 33.10
CA ARG A 142 -1.91 -4.13 33.63
C ARG A 142 -3.38 -3.84 33.96
N GLU A 143 -4.25 -4.85 33.93
CA GLU A 143 -5.68 -4.73 34.26
C GLU A 143 -6.46 -3.72 33.40
N VAL A 144 -5.99 -3.46 32.17
CA VAL A 144 -6.64 -2.53 31.23
C VAL A 144 -8.06 -2.96 30.88
N TYR A 145 -8.33 -4.27 30.93
CA TYR A 145 -9.63 -4.85 30.62
C TYR A 145 -10.58 -4.93 31.83
N SER A 146 -10.18 -4.40 32.99
CA SER A 146 -10.99 -4.37 34.21
C SER A 146 -11.43 -2.94 34.51
N PRO A 147 -12.66 -2.52 34.10
CA PRO A 147 -13.11 -1.13 34.22
C PRO A 147 -13.03 -0.57 35.64
N GLU A 148 -13.32 -1.40 36.64
CA GLU A 148 -13.19 -1.08 38.06
C GLU A 148 -11.74 -0.75 38.46
N VAL A 149 -10.75 -1.47 37.91
CA VAL A 149 -9.32 -1.24 38.17
C VAL A 149 -8.83 0.00 37.44
N VAL A 150 -9.20 0.15 36.17
CA VAL A 150 -8.90 1.34 35.34
C VAL A 150 -9.40 2.60 36.04
N SER A 151 -10.63 2.58 36.56
CA SER A 151 -11.25 3.70 37.28
C SER A 151 -10.58 3.96 38.63
N LYS A 152 -10.34 2.90 39.43
CA LYS A 152 -9.71 3.02 40.75
C LYS A 152 -8.33 3.68 40.68
N PHE A 153 -7.52 3.33 39.67
CA PHE A 153 -6.14 3.80 39.54
C PHE A 153 -5.98 4.97 38.56
N GLY A 154 -7.06 5.48 37.98
CA GLY A 154 -6.95 6.57 37.00
C GLY A 154 -6.09 6.20 35.80
N GLN A 155 -6.11 4.95 35.33
CA GLN A 155 -5.17 4.51 34.29
C GLN A 155 -5.33 5.28 32.96
N LYS A 156 -6.51 5.88 32.74
CA LYS A 156 -6.79 6.73 31.58
C LYS A 156 -6.65 8.23 31.89
N ASP A 157 -6.23 8.59 33.09
CA ASP A 157 -6.02 9.98 33.48
C ASP A 157 -4.86 10.58 32.69
N ASP A 158 -4.89 11.90 32.56
CA ASP A 158 -3.93 12.70 31.79
C ASP A 158 -3.77 12.33 30.31
N LEU A 159 -4.67 11.50 29.75
CA LEU A 159 -4.68 11.13 28.34
C LEU A 159 -4.83 12.36 27.44
N PRO A 160 -3.78 12.77 26.70
CA PRO A 160 -3.87 13.97 25.89
C PRO A 160 -4.73 13.73 24.66
N ALA A 161 -5.62 14.67 24.35
CA ALA A 161 -6.40 14.61 23.11
C ALA A 161 -5.50 14.59 21.85
N GLU A 162 -4.31 15.20 21.93
CA GLU A 162 -3.31 15.15 20.87
C GLU A 162 -2.78 13.73 20.64
N PHE A 163 -2.57 12.94 21.70
CA PHE A 163 -2.12 11.55 21.55
C PHE A 163 -3.13 10.73 20.74
N ILE A 164 -4.43 10.88 21.00
CA ILE A 164 -5.48 10.21 20.22
C ILE A 164 -5.48 10.67 18.76
N ARG A 165 -5.27 11.97 18.50
CA ARG A 165 -5.18 12.51 17.12
C ARG A 165 -4.00 11.92 16.36
N GLU A 166 -2.81 11.90 16.97
CA GLU A 166 -1.60 11.36 16.33
C GLU A 166 -1.65 9.83 16.19
N ALA A 167 -2.20 9.12 17.17
CA ALA A 167 -2.43 7.67 17.12
C ALA A 167 -3.31 7.29 15.92
N LYS A 168 -4.37 8.08 15.64
CA LYS A 168 -5.23 7.89 14.46
C LYS A 168 -4.43 8.00 13.15
N LYS A 169 -3.51 8.95 13.05
CA LYS A 169 -2.64 9.11 11.86
C LYS A 169 -1.71 7.90 11.65
N ALA A 170 -1.32 7.24 12.75
CA ALA A 170 -0.57 5.99 12.73
C ALA A 170 -1.44 4.74 12.46
N GLY A 171 -2.77 4.90 12.33
CA GLY A 171 -3.70 3.80 12.13
C GLY A 171 -4.13 3.09 13.40
N ILE A 172 -3.80 3.62 14.59
CA ILE A 172 -4.21 3.07 15.88
C ILE A 172 -5.62 3.60 16.18
N PRO A 173 -6.64 2.73 16.29
CA PRO A 173 -7.98 3.16 16.64
C PRO A 173 -8.04 3.62 18.11
N LYS A 174 -9.04 4.45 18.43
CA LYS A 174 -9.12 5.17 19.71
C LYS A 174 -9.08 4.24 20.93
N ASP A 175 -9.83 3.15 20.88
CA ASP A 175 -9.87 2.12 21.93
C ASP A 175 -8.50 1.51 22.19
N GLN A 176 -7.72 1.24 21.13
CA GLN A 176 -6.37 0.68 21.28
C GLN A 176 -5.38 1.73 21.77
N ALA A 177 -5.50 2.99 21.33
CA ALA A 177 -4.70 4.08 21.88
C ALA A 177 -4.94 4.27 23.38
N GLU A 178 -6.21 4.22 23.83
CA GLU A 178 -6.55 4.26 25.25
C GLU A 178 -5.98 3.07 26.03
N ASN A 179 -5.95 1.87 25.45
CA ASN A 179 -5.34 0.70 26.09
C ASN A 179 -3.82 0.84 26.24
N PHE A 180 -3.15 1.35 25.20
CA PHE A 180 -1.71 1.65 25.27
C PHE A 180 -1.41 2.66 26.37
N TRP A 181 -2.23 3.71 26.48
CA TRP A 181 -2.13 4.67 27.56
C TRP A 181 -2.39 4.00 28.92
N ALA A 182 -3.47 3.26 29.09
CA ALA A 182 -3.74 2.61 30.37
C ALA A 182 -2.61 1.66 30.83
N ALA A 183 -1.85 1.08 29.90
CA ALA A 183 -0.71 0.21 30.19
C ALA A 183 0.67 0.89 30.16
N HIS A 184 0.77 2.22 30.07
CA HIS A 184 2.06 2.93 29.93
C HIS A 184 2.73 3.26 31.26
N TRP A 185 1.97 3.27 32.36
CA TRP A 185 2.43 3.74 33.67
C TRP A 185 3.57 2.90 34.25
N GLU A 186 4.51 3.58 34.89
CA GLU A 186 5.48 2.95 35.78
C GLU A 186 4.84 2.79 37.16
N LEU A 187 4.78 1.55 37.65
CA LEU A 187 4.22 1.25 38.96
C LEU A 187 5.32 1.23 40.03
N PRO A 188 4.98 1.48 41.32
CA PRO A 188 5.90 1.26 42.42
C PRO A 188 6.50 -0.16 42.36
N GLY A 189 7.79 -0.28 42.66
CA GLY A 189 8.46 -1.58 42.74
C GLY A 189 7.95 -2.41 43.92
N ILE A 190 8.23 -3.71 43.90
CA ILE A 190 7.77 -4.67 44.93
C ILE A 190 8.13 -4.20 46.34
N GLN A 191 9.38 -3.81 46.58
CA GLN A 191 9.83 -3.32 47.89
C GLN A 191 9.11 -2.04 48.33
N GLN A 192 8.87 -1.11 47.40
CA GLN A 192 8.09 0.10 47.70
C GLN A 192 6.64 -0.26 48.08
N GLY A 193 6.04 -1.26 47.43
CA GLY A 193 4.73 -1.78 47.81
C GLY A 193 4.68 -2.28 49.27
N PHE A 194 5.68 -3.07 49.69
CA PHE A 194 5.78 -3.52 51.09
C PHE A 194 6.01 -2.37 52.06
N GLU A 195 6.85 -1.39 51.71
CA GLU A 195 7.03 -0.18 52.52
C GLU A 195 5.73 0.61 52.67
N MET A 196 4.94 0.75 51.59
CA MET A 196 3.63 1.39 51.60
C MET A 196 2.65 0.65 52.52
N LEU A 197 2.63 -0.69 52.47
CA LEU A 197 1.80 -1.52 53.36
C LEU A 197 2.20 -1.33 54.83
N HIS A 198 3.49 -1.42 55.16
CA HIS A 198 3.98 -1.26 56.54
C HIS A 198 3.70 0.13 57.11
N ARG A 199 3.72 1.17 56.26
CA ARG A 199 3.36 2.54 56.62
C ARG A 199 1.85 2.78 56.68
N ARG A 200 1.03 1.76 56.37
CA ARG A 200 -0.44 1.83 56.31
C ARG A 200 -0.96 2.84 55.28
N VAL A 201 -0.21 3.01 54.18
CA VAL A 201 -0.61 3.83 53.02
C VAL A 201 -1.53 3.05 52.09
N ILE A 202 -1.32 1.73 52.00
CA ILE A 202 -2.17 0.78 51.27
C ILE A 202 -2.53 -0.40 52.18
N ASP A 203 -3.57 -1.15 51.80
CA ASP A 203 -3.93 -2.41 52.44
C ASP A 203 -3.36 -3.67 51.73
N ASP A 204 -3.60 -4.86 52.30
CA ASP A 204 -3.11 -6.14 51.74
C ASP A 204 -3.72 -6.45 50.36
N GLY A 205 -4.98 -6.05 50.13
CA GLY A 205 -5.63 -6.23 48.84
C GLY A 205 -5.01 -5.35 47.77
N GLU A 206 -4.66 -4.11 48.11
CA GLU A 206 -3.96 -3.17 47.23
C GLU A 206 -2.53 -3.61 46.94
N LEU A 207 -1.83 -4.20 47.92
CA LEU A 207 -0.54 -4.83 47.68
C LEU A 207 -0.69 -6.02 46.70
N ASP A 208 -1.71 -6.86 46.85
CA ASP A 208 -1.97 -7.97 45.93
C ASP A 208 -2.23 -7.50 44.49
N MET A 209 -3.03 -6.43 44.34
CA MET A 209 -3.28 -5.77 43.06
C MET A 209 -1.97 -5.26 42.43
N LEU A 210 -1.11 -4.61 43.20
CA LEU A 210 0.19 -4.12 42.72
C LEU A 210 1.08 -5.27 42.26
N LEU A 211 1.21 -6.34 43.06
CA LEU A 211 2.03 -7.51 42.69
C LEU A 211 1.50 -8.20 41.43
N ARG A 212 0.18 -8.28 41.25
CA ARG A 212 -0.43 -8.78 40.02
C ARG A 212 -0.08 -7.89 38.82
N ALA A 213 -0.22 -6.57 38.96
CA ALA A 213 0.07 -5.60 37.90
C ALA A 213 1.56 -5.48 37.55
N LEU A 214 2.45 -5.91 38.45
CA LEU A 214 3.90 -6.08 38.24
C LEU A 214 4.26 -7.45 37.63
N ASP A 215 3.27 -8.25 37.25
CA ASP A 215 3.44 -9.60 36.69
C ASP A 215 4.14 -10.61 37.62
N VAL A 216 4.00 -10.44 38.94
CA VAL A 216 4.49 -11.46 39.88
C VAL A 216 3.61 -12.71 39.72
N MET A 217 4.21 -13.86 39.44
CA MET A 217 3.43 -15.09 39.25
C MET A 217 2.63 -15.45 40.51
N PRO A 218 1.40 -15.99 40.38
CA PRO A 218 0.55 -16.32 41.53
C PRO A 218 1.25 -17.16 42.61
N PHE A 219 2.05 -18.15 42.19
CA PHE A 219 2.82 -19.00 43.11
C PHE A 219 3.78 -18.22 44.02
N TRP A 220 4.36 -17.12 43.52
CA TRP A 220 5.31 -16.30 44.26
C TRP A 220 4.64 -15.19 45.07
N ARG A 221 3.45 -14.70 44.68
CA ARG A 221 2.73 -13.63 45.40
C ARG A 221 2.45 -13.99 46.86
N ASP A 222 1.97 -15.20 47.12
CA ASP A 222 1.67 -15.64 48.48
C ASP A 222 2.92 -15.84 49.34
N LYS A 223 4.06 -16.13 48.70
CA LYS A 223 5.33 -16.36 49.39
C LYS A 223 6.00 -15.05 49.73
N VAL A 224 6.02 -14.09 48.79
CA VAL A 224 6.66 -12.79 49.01
C VAL A 224 5.94 -11.99 50.10
N LYS A 225 4.61 -12.16 50.25
CA LYS A 225 3.84 -11.52 51.34
C LYS A 225 4.14 -12.07 52.76
N LYS A 226 4.79 -13.24 52.86
CA LYS A 226 5.09 -13.92 54.13
C LYS A 226 6.57 -13.83 54.51
N TYR A 227 7.39 -13.23 53.65
CA TYR A 227 8.82 -13.04 53.87
C TYR A 227 9.05 -11.88 54.83
#